data_AF-K7Z0G1-F1
#
_entry.id   AF-K7Z0G1-F1
#
_cell.length_a   1.000
_cell.length_b   1.000
_cell.length_c   1.000
_cell.angle_alpha   90.00
_cell.angle_beta   90.00
_cell.angle_gamma   90.00
#
_symmetry.space_group_name_H-M   'P 1'
#
loop_
_entity.id
_entity.type
_entity.pdbx_description
1 polymer ?
#
loop_
_entity_poly.entity_id
_entity_poly.type
_entity_poly.pdbx_seq_one_letter_code
_entity_poly.pdbx_strand_id
1 'polypeptide(L)'
;MKTLKSELLKQPALWMVGVILSLEHLLTVFFWLTERPLLLILSPSTPSVCWPLFSQCETFKPSPEILQILLATYAVLALASAALWGLKKKSQGAITLLWVLLFIKSAFILQDYRLTGNYHYIPTLLTLAFLLIPDRARSLPMTFFVLYFTAGLLKLNPQWLGGSSINERLFPSVFTDLGVWYVLVLELGLIFLLFAKKDRWFYFVFAQLVLFHLYSWHLTRFFYPSVMLLLLGIPLVTRPLVSEWTISDTFKKVFATRSAAVLTVIFLSLQLPQYYLPGDAALTGEGRMYALIMYDGRVQCEPHVTLWKKDQSKETVPLTPPWLMTRTACDPLVYMRLSEHICQWVTKDPAVLQADLTVPVRYQGETQWQPLVSATDICKKPLTYSSFFPNSWIAKFQKDFQINGSK
;
A
#
# COMPACT_ATOMS: atom_id res chain seq x y z
N MET A 1 -16.26 -28.06 -3.85
CA MET A 1 -15.18 -27.12 -4.24
C MET A 1 -13.87 -27.88 -4.37
N LYS A 2 -13.06 -27.64 -5.41
CA LYS A 2 -11.73 -28.27 -5.53
C LYS A 2 -10.82 -27.70 -4.44
N THR A 3 -10.17 -28.57 -3.67
CA THR A 3 -9.21 -28.14 -2.64
C THR A 3 -7.87 -27.79 -3.30
N LEU A 4 -7.11 -26.86 -2.71
CA LEU A 4 -5.74 -26.54 -3.16
C LEU A 4 -4.88 -27.80 -3.28
N LYS A 5 -4.96 -28.71 -2.30
CA LYS A 5 -4.29 -30.01 -2.34
C LYS A 5 -4.62 -30.82 -3.60
N SER A 6 -5.89 -30.88 -3.99
CA SER A 6 -6.31 -31.61 -5.19
C SER A 6 -5.80 -30.97 -6.49
N GLU A 7 -5.70 -29.65 -6.54
CA GLU A 7 -5.16 -28.92 -7.68
C GLU A 7 -3.63 -29.09 -7.79
N LEU A 8 -2.91 -29.08 -6.66
CA LEU A 8 -1.46 -29.32 -6.63
C LEU A 8 -1.06 -30.70 -7.15
N LEU A 9 -1.91 -31.71 -6.95
CA LEU A 9 -1.71 -33.05 -7.50
C LEU A 9 -1.93 -33.10 -9.02
N LYS A 10 -2.92 -32.35 -9.52
CA LYS A 10 -3.26 -32.32 -10.95
C LYS A 10 -2.37 -31.38 -11.75
N GLN A 11 -1.88 -30.30 -11.14
CA GLN A 11 -1.09 -29.24 -11.77
C GLN A 11 0.16 -28.95 -10.93
N PRO A 12 1.22 -29.77 -11.06
CA PRO A 12 2.42 -29.64 -10.23
C PRO A 12 3.17 -28.31 -10.38
N ALA A 13 2.93 -27.54 -11.45
CA ALA A 13 3.54 -26.21 -11.60
C ALA A 13 3.03 -25.21 -10.55
N LEU A 14 1.83 -25.42 -9.98
CA LEU A 14 1.28 -24.56 -8.92
C LEU A 14 2.13 -24.58 -7.63
N TRP A 15 2.99 -25.59 -7.44
CA TRP A 15 3.96 -25.57 -6.34
C TRP A 15 4.93 -24.39 -6.45
N MET A 16 5.29 -23.97 -7.67
CA MET A 16 6.16 -22.82 -7.90
C MET A 16 5.49 -21.51 -7.48
N VAL A 17 4.16 -21.39 -7.62
CA VAL A 17 3.41 -20.24 -7.08
C VAL A 17 3.58 -20.14 -5.58
N GLY A 18 3.51 -21.26 -4.86
CA GLY A 18 3.76 -21.27 -3.41
C GLY A 18 5.19 -20.87 -3.02
N VAL A 19 6.19 -21.24 -3.83
CA VAL A 19 7.58 -20.76 -3.67
C VAL A 19 7.63 -19.24 -3.85
N ILE A 20 7.08 -18.72 -4.95
CA ILE A 20 7.04 -17.27 -5.25
C ILE A 20 6.42 -16.49 -4.09
N LEU A 21 5.25 -16.92 -3.61
CA LEU A 21 4.55 -16.26 -2.50
C LEU A 21 5.34 -16.37 -1.18
N SER A 22 6.03 -17.48 -0.93
CA SER A 22 6.88 -17.63 0.26
C SER A 22 8.12 -16.74 0.21
N LEU A 23 8.74 -16.59 -0.97
CA LEU A 23 9.88 -15.69 -1.17
C LEU A 23 9.49 -14.21 -1.01
N GLU A 24 8.24 -13.84 -1.30
CA GLU A 24 7.76 -12.48 -1.04
C GLU A 24 7.83 -12.11 0.45
N HIS A 25 7.58 -13.07 1.34
CA HIS A 25 7.73 -12.84 2.77
C HIS A 25 9.18 -12.53 3.16
N LEU A 26 10.18 -13.10 2.46
CA LEU A 26 11.59 -12.75 2.66
C LEU A 26 11.92 -11.35 2.14
N LEU A 27 11.34 -10.96 1.00
CA LEU A 27 11.44 -9.56 0.55
C LEU A 27 10.83 -8.60 1.56
N THR A 28 9.69 -8.98 2.18
CA THR A 28 9.07 -8.20 3.27
C THR A 28 10.00 -8.09 4.48
N VAL A 29 10.71 -9.15 4.87
CA VAL A 29 11.73 -9.08 5.95
C VAL A 29 12.83 -8.09 5.57
N PHE A 30 13.37 -8.20 4.34
CA PHE A 30 14.43 -7.30 3.88
C PHE A 30 13.97 -5.83 3.89
N PHE A 31 12.74 -5.56 3.45
CA PHE A 31 12.12 -4.24 3.53
C PHE A 31 12.04 -3.71 4.96
N TRP A 32 11.62 -4.55 5.91
CA TRP A 32 11.54 -4.19 7.33
C TRP A 32 12.90 -4.04 8.01
N LEU A 33 13.98 -4.54 7.42
CA LEU A 33 15.34 -4.33 7.90
C LEU A 33 15.99 -3.08 7.29
N THR A 34 15.60 -2.70 6.07
CA THR A 34 16.30 -1.68 5.29
C THR A 34 15.48 -0.39 5.12
N GLU A 35 14.41 -0.43 4.33
CA GLU A 35 13.61 0.77 4.00
C GLU A 35 12.66 1.19 5.12
N ARG A 36 12.19 0.23 5.93
CA ARG A 36 11.25 0.44 7.03
C ARG A 36 11.74 -0.25 8.30
N PRO A 37 12.79 0.28 8.97
CA PRO A 37 13.42 -0.38 10.11
C PRO A 37 12.39 -0.63 11.21
N LEU A 38 11.88 -1.86 11.23
CA LEU A 38 10.75 -2.26 12.06
C LEU A 38 11.09 -2.16 13.54
N LEU A 39 12.36 -2.42 13.88
CA LEU A 39 12.92 -2.22 15.22
C LEU A 39 12.88 -0.76 15.67
N LEU A 40 13.07 0.20 14.76
CA LEU A 40 13.00 1.63 15.07
C LEU A 40 11.53 2.08 15.21
N ILE A 41 10.68 1.67 14.27
CA ILE A 41 9.26 2.08 14.22
C ILE A 41 8.49 1.57 15.44
N LEU A 42 8.72 0.32 15.82
CA LEU A 42 8.06 -0.33 16.95
C LEU A 42 8.84 -0.21 18.26
N SER A 43 9.95 0.55 18.28
CA SER A 43 10.67 0.85 19.51
C SER A 43 9.74 1.50 20.55
N PRO A 44 9.86 1.17 21.85
CA PRO A 44 9.17 1.89 22.92
C PRO A 44 9.45 3.40 22.95
N SER A 45 10.61 3.83 22.44
CA SER A 45 10.99 5.25 22.35
C SER A 45 10.35 5.99 21.18
N THR A 46 9.70 5.28 20.26
CA THR A 46 9.06 5.87 19.09
C THR A 46 7.55 5.92 19.32
N PRO A 47 6.89 7.08 19.20
CA PRO A 47 5.44 7.18 19.33
C PRO A 47 4.73 6.23 18.38
N SER A 48 3.67 5.58 18.85
CA SER A 48 2.86 4.65 18.06
C SER A 48 1.95 5.42 17.11
N VAL A 49 1.89 4.99 15.84
CA VAL A 49 0.90 5.52 14.90
C VAL A 49 -0.14 4.44 14.67
N CYS A 50 -1.16 4.43 15.52
CA CYS A 50 -2.18 3.39 15.49
C CYS A 50 -3.19 3.59 14.38
N TRP A 51 -3.67 2.48 13.83
CA TRP A 51 -4.79 2.47 12.90
C TRP A 51 -6.04 3.06 13.55
N PRO A 52 -6.93 3.77 12.82
CA PRO A 52 -8.13 4.34 13.42
C PRO A 52 -9.05 3.31 14.07
N LEU A 53 -9.19 2.13 13.45
CA LEU A 53 -10.00 1.01 13.95
C LEU A 53 -9.27 0.14 15.00
N PHE A 54 -8.00 0.45 15.29
CA PHE A 54 -7.19 -0.24 16.29
C PHE A 54 -6.31 0.78 17.02
N SER A 55 -6.97 1.72 17.71
CA SER A 55 -6.34 2.89 18.33
C SER A 55 -5.42 2.56 19.51
N GLN A 56 -5.48 1.35 20.04
CA GLN A 56 -4.69 0.88 21.19
C GLN A 56 -3.47 0.04 20.78
N CYS A 57 -2.94 0.21 19.57
CA CYS A 57 -1.82 -0.59 19.09
C CYS A 57 -0.58 -0.50 20.00
N GLU A 58 -0.41 0.61 20.72
CA GLU A 58 0.71 0.83 21.63
C GLU A 58 0.81 -0.21 22.77
N THR A 59 -0.32 -0.73 23.24
CA THR A 59 -0.34 -1.72 24.33
C THR A 59 0.18 -3.09 23.90
N PHE A 60 0.31 -3.31 22.59
CA PHE A 60 0.73 -4.58 22.00
C PHE A 60 2.15 -4.53 21.45
N LYS A 61 2.88 -3.42 21.63
CA LYS A 61 4.26 -3.29 21.19
C LYS A 61 5.16 -4.25 21.97
N PRO A 62 5.84 -5.19 21.30
CA PRO A 62 6.80 -6.07 21.95
C PRO A 62 8.06 -5.29 22.37
N SER A 63 8.83 -5.85 23.32
CA SER A 63 10.17 -5.33 23.61
C SER A 63 11.08 -5.46 22.39
N PRO A 64 12.16 -4.66 22.28
CA PRO A 64 13.10 -4.75 21.16
C PRO A 64 13.69 -6.16 20.95
N GLU A 65 13.97 -6.88 22.03
CA GLU A 65 14.52 -8.24 21.99
C GLU A 65 13.50 -9.23 21.44
N ILE A 66 12.26 -9.17 21.95
CA ILE A 66 11.15 -10.00 21.45
C ILE A 66 10.91 -9.70 19.97
N LEU A 67 10.96 -8.43 19.58
CA LEU A 67 10.76 -8.01 18.21
C LEU A 67 11.80 -8.58 17.24
N GLN A 68 13.07 -8.60 17.65
CA GLN A 68 14.15 -9.24 16.88
C GLN A 68 13.91 -10.75 16.73
N ILE A 69 13.53 -11.42 17.82
CA ILE A 69 13.23 -12.86 17.81
C ILE A 69 12.05 -13.14 16.87
N LEU A 70 10.98 -12.35 16.94
CA LEU A 70 9.81 -12.50 16.07
C LEU A 70 10.17 -12.29 14.60
N LEU A 71 10.97 -11.27 14.28
CA LEU A 71 11.41 -11.00 12.91
C LEU A 71 12.31 -12.12 12.36
N ALA A 72 13.26 -12.60 13.17
CA ALA A 72 14.13 -13.72 12.81
C ALA A 72 13.31 -15.01 12.61
N THR A 73 12.36 -15.28 13.52
CA THR A 73 11.45 -16.43 13.42
C THR A 73 10.63 -16.34 12.14
N TYR A 74 10.07 -15.18 11.84
CA TYR A 74 9.31 -14.95 10.61
C TYR A 74 10.15 -15.19 9.35
N ALA A 75 11.42 -14.76 9.32
CA ALA A 75 12.34 -15.04 8.23
C ALA A 75 12.63 -16.55 8.07
N VAL A 76 12.88 -17.26 9.18
CA VAL A 76 13.09 -18.72 9.18
C VAL A 76 11.85 -19.46 8.70
N LEU A 77 10.66 -19.05 9.14
CA LEU A 77 9.38 -19.62 8.69
C LEU A 77 9.16 -19.38 7.18
N ALA A 78 9.57 -18.22 6.66
CA ALA A 78 9.46 -17.91 5.23
C ALA A 78 10.39 -18.81 4.39
N LEU A 79 11.64 -19.01 4.83
CA LEU A 79 12.58 -19.97 4.23
C LEU A 79 12.04 -21.41 4.29
N ALA A 80 11.53 -21.83 5.45
CA ALA A 80 10.95 -23.16 5.63
C ALA A 80 9.73 -23.36 4.73
N SER A 81 8.89 -22.33 4.56
CA SER A 81 7.75 -22.37 3.62
C SER A 81 8.22 -22.54 2.19
N ALA A 82 9.17 -21.70 1.73
CA ALA A 82 9.73 -21.80 0.40
C ALA A 82 10.34 -23.19 0.14
N ALA A 83 11.05 -23.76 1.12
CA ALA A 83 11.59 -25.11 1.04
C ALA A 83 10.49 -26.18 0.95
N LEU A 84 9.45 -26.12 1.78
CA LEU A 84 8.33 -27.08 1.71
C LEU A 84 7.62 -27.03 0.34
N TRP A 85 7.40 -25.83 -0.20
CA TRP A 85 6.84 -25.66 -1.54
C TRP A 85 7.78 -26.17 -2.64
N GLY A 86 9.08 -25.87 -2.55
CA GLY A 86 10.09 -26.28 -3.53
C GLY A 86 10.32 -27.79 -3.54
N LEU A 87 10.32 -28.43 -2.37
CA LEU A 87 10.46 -29.88 -2.22
C LEU A 87 9.20 -30.65 -2.66
N LYS A 88 8.07 -29.96 -2.84
CA LYS A 88 6.78 -30.55 -3.25
C LYS A 88 6.30 -31.66 -2.31
N LYS A 89 6.68 -31.58 -1.03
CA LYS A 89 6.37 -32.56 0.02
C LYS A 89 5.41 -31.93 1.04
N LYS A 90 4.55 -32.76 1.63
CA LYS A 90 3.64 -32.36 2.73
C LYS A 90 2.81 -31.09 2.42
N SER A 91 1.97 -31.16 1.39
CA SER A 91 1.16 -30.01 0.94
C SER A 91 0.39 -29.31 2.06
N GLN A 92 -0.14 -30.05 3.03
CA GLN A 92 -0.83 -29.44 4.17
C GLN A 92 0.09 -28.54 5.01
N GLY A 93 1.32 -28.98 5.28
CA GLY A 93 2.29 -28.18 6.03
C GLY A 93 2.68 -26.91 5.27
N ALA A 94 2.90 -27.00 3.96
CA ALA A 94 3.22 -25.84 3.13
C ALA A 94 2.07 -24.81 3.09
N ILE A 95 0.82 -25.28 2.98
CA ILE A 95 -0.38 -24.43 3.00
C ILE A 95 -0.56 -23.76 4.36
N THR A 96 -0.47 -24.54 5.45
CA THR A 96 -0.59 -24.01 6.82
C THR A 96 0.49 -22.97 7.09
N LEU A 97 1.73 -23.23 6.68
CA LEU A 97 2.83 -22.30 6.93
C LEU A 97 2.66 -20.98 6.16
N LEU A 98 2.12 -21.02 4.93
CA LEU A 98 1.79 -19.80 4.19
C LEU A 98 0.68 -18.98 4.87
N TRP A 99 -0.33 -19.63 5.46
CA TRP A 99 -1.33 -18.94 6.30
C TRP A 99 -0.70 -18.29 7.54
N VAL A 100 0.21 -19.00 8.22
CA VAL A 100 0.94 -18.48 9.38
C VAL A 100 1.77 -17.25 8.99
N LEU A 101 2.48 -17.30 7.88
CA LEU A 101 3.24 -16.15 7.37
C LEU A 101 2.36 -14.95 7.06
N LEU A 102 1.21 -15.18 6.40
CA LEU A 102 0.24 -14.13 6.13
C LEU A 102 -0.31 -13.48 7.42
N PHE A 103 -0.60 -14.32 8.42
CA PHE A 103 -1.07 -13.86 9.73
C PHE A 103 0.00 -13.03 10.44
N ILE A 104 1.23 -13.54 10.55
CA ILE A 104 2.35 -12.81 11.19
C ILE A 104 2.60 -11.47 10.48
N LYS A 105 2.60 -11.46 9.14
CA LYS A 105 2.77 -10.24 8.35
C LYS A 105 1.71 -9.20 8.68
N SER A 106 0.45 -9.64 8.73
CA SER A 106 -0.70 -8.79 9.05
C SER A 106 -0.61 -8.27 10.49
N ALA A 107 -0.19 -9.13 11.44
CA ALA A 107 0.01 -8.74 12.83
C ALA A 107 1.06 -7.64 12.95
N PHE A 108 2.20 -7.73 12.27
CA PHE A 108 3.20 -6.64 12.25
C PHE A 108 2.63 -5.35 11.67
N ILE A 109 1.91 -5.41 10.54
CA ILE A 109 1.33 -4.21 9.91
C ILE A 109 0.27 -3.56 10.83
N LEU A 110 -0.49 -4.35 11.59
CA LEU A 110 -1.50 -3.83 12.52
C LEU A 110 -0.89 -3.14 13.76
N GLN A 111 0.36 -3.45 14.12
CA GLN A 111 1.05 -2.81 15.24
C GLN A 111 1.36 -1.34 15.00
N ASP A 112 1.55 -0.93 13.74
CA ASP A 112 1.77 0.48 13.40
C ASP A 112 1.39 0.77 11.94
N TYR A 113 0.55 1.77 11.74
CA TYR A 113 0.09 2.23 10.43
C TYR A 113 1.24 2.53 9.47
N ARG A 114 2.41 2.99 9.95
CA ARG A 114 3.56 3.30 9.10
C ARG A 114 4.20 2.07 8.45
N LEU A 115 3.93 0.88 8.98
CA LEU A 115 4.35 -0.40 8.40
C LEU A 115 3.46 -0.81 7.21
N THR A 116 2.39 -0.07 6.93
CA THR A 116 1.58 -0.28 5.73
C THR A 116 2.27 0.20 4.46
N GLY A 117 1.89 -0.42 3.35
CA GLY A 117 2.29 -0.02 2.01
C GLY A 117 1.46 -0.76 0.97
N ASN A 118 1.14 -0.10 -0.14
CA ASN A 118 0.41 -0.76 -1.26
C ASN A 118 1.18 -1.96 -1.82
N TYR A 119 2.49 -1.95 -1.63
CA TYR A 119 3.38 -3.02 -2.00
C TYR A 119 3.15 -4.30 -1.18
N HIS A 120 2.61 -4.22 0.03
CA HIS A 120 2.18 -5.39 0.82
C HIS A 120 0.74 -5.82 0.50
N TYR A 121 -0.08 -4.91 -0.01
CA TYR A 121 -1.47 -5.15 -0.37
C TYR A 121 -1.58 -6.18 -1.51
N ILE A 122 -0.80 -5.97 -2.58
CA ILE A 122 -0.79 -6.82 -3.78
C ILE A 122 -0.46 -8.29 -3.47
N PRO A 123 0.69 -8.61 -2.85
CA PRO A 123 1.04 -10.00 -2.52
C PRO A 123 0.08 -10.63 -1.52
N THR A 124 -0.47 -9.84 -0.58
CA THR A 124 -1.51 -10.30 0.33
C THR A 124 -2.74 -10.77 -0.45
N LEU A 125 -3.24 -9.97 -1.40
CA LEU A 125 -4.40 -10.34 -2.21
C LEU A 125 -4.14 -11.57 -3.08
N LEU A 126 -2.97 -11.66 -3.70
CA LEU A 126 -2.57 -12.83 -4.50
C LEU A 126 -2.42 -14.09 -3.65
N THR A 127 -1.92 -13.95 -2.42
CA THR A 127 -1.80 -15.06 -1.47
C THR A 127 -3.18 -15.55 -1.04
N LEU A 128 -4.11 -14.63 -0.73
CA LEU A 128 -5.51 -14.96 -0.43
C LEU A 128 -6.20 -15.61 -1.64
N ALA A 129 -5.99 -15.10 -2.85
CA ALA A 129 -6.52 -15.70 -4.07
C ALA A 129 -5.99 -17.13 -4.27
N PHE A 130 -4.69 -17.34 -4.07
CA PHE A 130 -4.08 -18.67 -4.14
C PHE A 130 -4.64 -19.63 -3.08
N LEU A 131 -4.88 -19.16 -1.85
CA LEU A 131 -5.36 -20.02 -0.78
C LEU A 131 -6.86 -20.32 -0.90
N LEU A 132 -7.67 -19.34 -1.30
CA LEU A 132 -9.14 -19.37 -1.18
C LEU A 132 -9.90 -19.60 -2.49
N ILE A 133 -9.35 -19.22 -3.64
CA ILE A 133 -10.08 -19.29 -4.92
C ILE A 133 -9.68 -20.57 -5.67
N PRO A 134 -10.64 -21.45 -6.02
CA PRO A 134 -10.35 -22.64 -6.82
C PRO A 134 -10.01 -22.27 -8.28
N ASP A 135 -9.50 -23.24 -9.04
CA ASP A 135 -9.04 -23.01 -10.43
C ASP A 135 -7.92 -21.97 -10.50
N ARG A 136 -6.87 -22.17 -9.68
CA ARG A 136 -5.76 -21.22 -9.46
C ARG A 136 -5.03 -20.81 -10.73
N ALA A 137 -4.98 -21.70 -11.70
CA ALA A 137 -4.44 -21.41 -13.02
C ALA A 137 -5.16 -20.22 -13.69
N ARG A 138 -6.48 -20.09 -13.50
CA ARG A 138 -7.29 -18.98 -14.02
C ARG A 138 -7.46 -17.83 -13.03
N SER A 139 -7.67 -18.14 -11.75
CA SER A 139 -7.99 -17.12 -10.74
C SER A 139 -6.82 -16.20 -10.43
N LEU A 140 -5.57 -16.68 -10.51
CA LEU A 140 -4.40 -15.85 -10.25
C LEU A 140 -4.15 -14.80 -11.34
N PRO A 141 -4.10 -15.13 -12.65
CA PRO A 141 -4.08 -14.11 -13.70
C PRO A 141 -5.28 -13.15 -13.66
N MET A 142 -6.47 -13.63 -13.30
CA MET A 142 -7.64 -12.77 -13.09
C MET A 142 -7.45 -11.80 -11.92
N THR A 143 -6.82 -12.24 -10.83
CA THR A 143 -6.49 -11.36 -9.70
C THR A 143 -5.48 -10.29 -10.11
N PHE A 144 -4.46 -10.65 -10.90
CA PHE A 144 -3.55 -9.65 -11.52
C PHE A 144 -4.29 -8.66 -12.39
N PHE A 145 -5.17 -9.14 -13.27
CA PHE A 145 -5.98 -8.28 -14.12
C PHE A 145 -6.79 -7.28 -13.29
N VAL A 146 -7.51 -7.75 -12.27
CA VAL A 146 -8.29 -6.87 -11.36
C VAL A 146 -7.39 -5.84 -10.69
N LEU A 147 -6.22 -6.24 -10.19
CA LEU A 147 -5.26 -5.35 -9.55
C LEU A 147 -4.74 -4.26 -10.51
N TYR A 148 -4.23 -4.64 -11.68
CA TYR A 148 -3.70 -3.67 -12.66
C TYR A 148 -4.79 -2.79 -13.24
N PHE A 149 -5.92 -3.36 -13.63
CA PHE A 149 -7.03 -2.59 -14.19
C PHE A 149 -7.53 -1.55 -13.19
N THR A 150 -7.70 -1.95 -11.93
CA THR A 150 -8.11 -1.03 -10.87
C THR A 150 -7.02 0.01 -10.57
N ALA A 151 -5.74 -0.38 -10.57
CA ALA A 151 -4.63 0.56 -10.45
C ALA A 151 -4.59 1.59 -11.60
N GLY A 152 -5.03 1.20 -12.80
CA GLY A 152 -5.20 2.10 -13.95
C GLY A 152 -6.38 3.06 -13.76
N LEU A 153 -7.51 2.58 -13.23
CA LEU A 153 -8.66 3.43 -12.91
C LEU A 153 -8.31 4.49 -11.87
N LEU A 154 -7.54 4.12 -10.84
CA LEU A 154 -7.07 5.07 -9.82
C LEU A 154 -6.20 6.19 -10.40
N LYS A 155 -5.54 5.93 -11.55
CA LYS A 155 -4.71 6.89 -12.28
C LYS A 155 -5.51 7.79 -13.24
N LEU A 156 -6.82 7.59 -13.39
CA LEU A 156 -7.69 8.51 -14.12
C LEU A 156 -8.03 9.73 -13.27
N ASN A 157 -6.99 10.42 -12.79
CA ASN A 157 -7.10 11.66 -12.04
C ASN A 157 -6.25 12.76 -12.72
N PRO A 158 -6.62 14.04 -12.54
CA PRO A 158 -5.92 15.15 -13.19
C PRO A 158 -4.42 15.21 -12.90
N GLN A 159 -3.99 14.79 -11.70
CA GLN A 159 -2.59 14.84 -11.28
C GLN A 159 -1.73 13.87 -12.11
N TRP A 160 -2.24 12.65 -12.34
CA TRP A 160 -1.58 11.65 -13.17
C TRP A 160 -1.64 12.02 -14.65
N LEU A 161 -2.81 12.42 -15.14
CA LEU A 161 -3.01 12.80 -16.55
C LEU A 161 -2.16 14.01 -16.94
N GLY A 162 -1.92 14.94 -16.01
CA GLY A 162 -1.04 16.09 -16.18
C GLY A 162 0.44 15.80 -15.90
N GLY A 163 0.85 14.55 -15.66
CA GLY A 163 2.25 14.17 -15.41
C GLY A 163 2.82 14.61 -14.04
N SER A 164 2.08 15.41 -13.27
CA SER A 164 2.52 15.96 -11.97
C SER A 164 2.74 14.91 -10.88
N SER A 165 2.25 13.68 -11.09
CA SER A 165 2.53 12.53 -10.22
C SER A 165 3.96 11.98 -10.37
N ILE A 166 4.68 12.30 -11.47
CA ILE A 166 6.05 11.82 -11.74
C ILE A 166 7.03 13.01 -11.75
N ASN A 167 7.72 13.19 -10.62
CA ASN A 167 8.64 14.33 -10.43
C ASN A 167 10.13 13.97 -10.53
N GLU A 168 10.49 12.70 -10.34
CA GLU A 168 11.87 12.25 -10.61
C GLU A 168 11.97 11.86 -12.07
N ARG A 169 12.66 12.70 -12.83
CA ARG A 169 12.76 12.59 -14.27
C ARG A 169 14.15 12.11 -14.63
N LEU A 170 14.25 10.84 -15.03
CA LEU A 170 15.42 10.34 -15.76
C LEU A 170 15.47 10.90 -17.19
N PHE A 171 14.30 11.29 -17.74
CA PHE A 171 14.13 11.70 -19.13
C PHE A 171 13.47 13.08 -19.23
N PRO A 172 13.60 13.77 -20.37
CA PRO A 172 12.85 15.00 -20.64
C PRO A 172 11.34 14.86 -20.40
N SER A 173 10.67 15.98 -20.09
CA SER A 173 9.24 16.02 -19.72
C SER A 173 8.33 15.31 -20.73
N VAL A 174 8.61 15.47 -22.03
CA VAL A 174 7.84 14.82 -23.10
C VAL A 174 7.79 13.30 -22.94
N PHE A 175 8.88 12.67 -22.53
CA PHE A 175 8.89 11.21 -22.29
C PHE A 175 8.18 10.83 -21.01
N THR A 176 8.18 11.69 -19.99
CA THR A 176 7.37 11.50 -18.78
C THR A 176 5.88 11.57 -19.12
N ASP A 177 5.47 12.55 -19.93
CA ASP A 177 4.08 12.73 -20.37
C ASP A 177 3.60 11.54 -21.21
N LEU A 178 4.43 11.08 -22.16
CA LEU A 178 4.15 9.84 -22.90
C LEU A 178 4.13 8.61 -21.97
N GLY A 179 5.00 8.57 -20.98
CA GLY A 179 5.09 7.51 -19.98
C GLY A 179 3.82 7.36 -19.14
N VAL A 180 3.24 8.47 -18.65
CA VAL A 180 1.99 8.41 -17.86
C VAL A 180 0.81 7.89 -18.69
N TRP A 181 0.72 8.26 -19.96
CA TRP A 181 -0.28 7.73 -20.89
C TRP A 181 -0.02 6.27 -21.26
N TYR A 182 1.24 5.90 -21.50
CA TYR A 182 1.63 4.52 -21.76
C TYR A 182 1.20 3.59 -20.62
N VAL A 183 1.41 3.99 -19.36
CA VAL A 183 0.98 3.20 -18.19
C VAL A 183 -0.54 3.01 -18.17
N LEU A 184 -1.32 4.04 -18.51
CA LEU A 184 -2.78 3.93 -18.61
C LEU A 184 -3.19 2.95 -19.72
N VAL A 185 -2.57 3.04 -20.90
CA VAL A 185 -2.83 2.10 -22.01
C VAL A 185 -2.44 0.68 -21.61
N LEU A 186 -1.34 0.50 -20.88
CA LEU A 186 -0.88 -0.79 -20.39
C LEU A 186 -1.89 -1.41 -19.41
N GLU A 187 -2.31 -0.64 -18.40
CA GLU A 187 -3.15 -1.12 -17.30
C GLU A 187 -4.64 -1.19 -17.64
N LEU A 188 -5.16 -0.34 -18.53
CA LEU A 188 -6.58 -0.31 -18.92
C LEU A 188 -6.87 -1.01 -20.24
N GLY A 189 -5.88 -1.14 -21.13
CA GLY A 189 -6.05 -1.72 -22.46
C GLY A 189 -5.28 -3.01 -22.64
N LEU A 190 -3.94 -2.95 -22.58
CA LEU A 190 -3.08 -4.09 -22.91
C LEU A 190 -3.22 -5.23 -21.90
N ILE A 191 -3.55 -4.96 -20.64
CA ILE A 191 -3.72 -5.99 -19.60
C ILE A 191 -4.71 -7.10 -20.01
N PHE A 192 -5.69 -6.80 -20.87
CA PHE A 192 -6.64 -7.78 -21.41
C PHE A 192 -5.94 -8.89 -22.21
N LEU A 193 -4.79 -8.59 -22.82
CA LEU A 193 -4.02 -9.55 -23.61
C LEU A 193 -3.29 -10.59 -22.74
N LEU A 194 -3.31 -10.48 -21.40
CA LEU A 194 -2.94 -11.59 -20.52
C LEU A 194 -3.80 -12.84 -20.79
N PHE A 195 -5.03 -12.66 -21.28
CA PHE A 195 -5.96 -13.74 -21.63
C PHE A 195 -6.03 -14.00 -23.14
N ALA A 196 -5.06 -13.50 -23.92
CA ALA A 196 -5.05 -13.74 -25.36
C ALA A 196 -4.86 -15.24 -25.67
N LYS A 197 -5.53 -15.73 -26.71
CA LYS A 197 -5.34 -17.11 -27.20
C LYS A 197 -3.91 -17.34 -27.69
N LYS A 198 -3.34 -16.38 -28.42
CA LYS A 198 -1.99 -16.48 -28.98
C LYS A 198 -0.94 -16.06 -27.95
N ASP A 199 0.02 -16.93 -27.67
CA ASP A 199 1.07 -16.71 -26.67
C ASP A 199 1.91 -15.45 -26.94
N ARG A 200 2.14 -15.09 -28.20
CA ARG A 200 2.89 -13.87 -28.56
C ARG A 200 2.32 -12.61 -27.91
N TRP A 201 1.00 -12.51 -27.77
CA TRP A 201 0.33 -11.34 -27.18
C TRP A 201 0.43 -11.35 -25.66
N PHE A 202 0.36 -12.54 -25.05
CA PHE A 202 0.66 -12.72 -23.63
C PHE A 202 2.11 -12.28 -23.33
N TYR A 203 3.09 -12.81 -24.05
CA TYR A 203 4.50 -12.49 -23.83
C TYR A 203 4.84 -11.03 -24.13
N PHE A 204 4.18 -10.42 -25.13
CA PHE A 204 4.31 -8.99 -25.39
C PHE A 204 3.91 -8.17 -24.16
N VAL A 205 2.70 -8.37 -23.62
CA VAL A 205 2.23 -7.61 -22.45
C VAL A 205 2.99 -7.97 -21.19
N PHE A 206 3.36 -9.24 -21.02
CA PHE A 206 4.25 -9.67 -19.94
C PHE A 206 5.57 -8.90 -19.97
N ALA A 207 6.21 -8.78 -21.13
CA ALA A 207 7.44 -8.00 -21.28
C ALA A 207 7.22 -6.51 -20.97
N GLN A 208 6.10 -5.93 -21.42
CA GLN A 208 5.74 -4.55 -21.09
C GLN A 208 5.58 -4.34 -19.57
N LEU A 209 4.96 -5.29 -18.86
CA LEU A 209 4.83 -5.26 -17.40
C LEU A 209 6.19 -5.37 -16.70
N VAL A 210 7.07 -6.26 -17.17
CA VAL A 210 8.45 -6.37 -16.64
C VAL A 210 9.21 -5.06 -16.84
N LEU A 211 9.17 -4.49 -18.04
CA LEU A 211 9.84 -3.21 -18.36
C LEU A 211 9.28 -2.07 -17.51
N PHE A 212 7.96 -2.02 -17.32
CA PHE A 212 7.31 -1.04 -16.45
C PHE A 212 7.85 -1.12 -15.01
N HIS A 213 7.95 -2.32 -14.43
CA HIS A 213 8.46 -2.47 -13.06
C HIS A 213 9.96 -2.19 -12.95
N LEU A 214 10.76 -2.65 -13.92
CA LEU A 214 12.19 -2.31 -13.97
C LEU A 214 12.40 -0.80 -14.05
N TYR A 215 11.61 -0.11 -14.88
CA TYR A 215 11.64 1.34 -14.96
C TYR A 215 11.19 1.96 -13.64
N SER A 216 10.11 1.48 -13.01
CA SER A 216 9.57 2.06 -11.78
C SER A 216 10.55 2.08 -10.59
N TRP A 217 11.66 1.33 -10.66
CA TRP A 217 12.69 1.28 -9.63
C TRP A 217 13.21 2.64 -9.17
N HIS A 218 13.50 3.55 -10.09
CA HIS A 218 13.97 4.89 -9.71
C HIS A 218 12.86 5.70 -9.02
N LEU A 219 11.58 5.41 -9.30
CA LEU A 219 10.46 6.15 -8.73
C LEU A 219 10.02 5.59 -7.38
N THR A 220 9.94 4.26 -7.22
CA THR A 220 9.36 3.58 -6.04
C THR A 220 10.42 2.99 -5.11
N ARG A 221 11.71 3.08 -5.47
CA ARG A 221 12.83 2.36 -4.83
C ARG A 221 12.77 0.85 -5.02
N PHE A 222 13.65 0.12 -4.34
CA PHE A 222 13.95 -1.31 -4.56
C PHE A 222 12.76 -2.23 -4.26
N PHE A 223 12.04 -2.00 -3.16
CA PHE A 223 11.12 -3.01 -2.63
C PHE A 223 9.96 -3.34 -3.57
N TYR A 224 9.28 -2.31 -4.09
CA TYR A 224 8.11 -2.52 -4.93
C TYR A 224 8.38 -3.28 -6.23
N PRO A 225 9.35 -2.87 -7.09
CA PRO A 225 9.70 -3.62 -8.29
C PRO A 225 10.13 -5.04 -7.97
N SER A 226 10.88 -5.25 -6.89
CA SER A 226 11.34 -6.59 -6.49
C SER A 226 10.15 -7.51 -6.18
N VAL A 227 9.17 -7.02 -5.43
CA VAL A 227 7.92 -7.75 -5.15
C VAL A 227 7.17 -8.01 -6.44
N MET A 228 6.96 -7.00 -7.30
CA MET A 228 6.17 -7.16 -8.51
C MET A 228 6.83 -8.07 -9.55
N LEU A 229 8.14 -7.97 -9.75
CA LEU A 229 8.89 -8.84 -10.66
C LEU A 229 8.85 -10.30 -10.19
N LEU A 230 8.98 -10.53 -8.86
CA LEU A 230 8.80 -11.86 -8.28
C LEU A 230 7.37 -12.39 -8.54
N LEU A 231 6.36 -11.58 -8.26
CA LEU A 231 4.95 -11.94 -8.43
C LEU A 231 4.57 -12.16 -9.91
N LEU A 232 5.17 -11.45 -10.86
CA LEU A 232 5.00 -11.69 -12.30
C LEU A 232 5.41 -13.11 -12.71
N GLY A 233 6.21 -13.84 -11.93
CA GLY A 233 6.43 -15.26 -12.14
C GLY A 233 5.12 -16.09 -12.11
N ILE A 234 4.08 -15.64 -11.42
CA ILE A 234 2.80 -16.35 -11.31
C ILE A 234 2.05 -16.47 -12.65
N PRO A 235 1.76 -15.38 -13.40
CA PRO A 235 1.15 -15.50 -14.72
C PRO A 235 2.00 -16.33 -15.69
N LEU A 236 3.34 -16.27 -15.58
CA LEU A 236 4.25 -17.09 -16.40
C LEU A 236 4.11 -18.59 -16.08
N VAL A 237 4.04 -18.96 -14.79
CA VAL A 237 3.85 -20.35 -14.34
C VAL A 237 2.46 -20.88 -14.68
N THR A 238 1.43 -20.03 -14.60
CA THR A 238 0.03 -20.45 -14.79
C THR A 238 -0.40 -20.48 -16.25
N ARG A 239 0.23 -19.70 -17.13
CA ARG A 239 -0.06 -19.64 -18.57
C ARG A 239 -0.20 -21.01 -19.24
N PRO A 240 0.78 -21.95 -19.13
CA PRO A 240 0.69 -23.25 -19.80
C PRO A 240 -0.31 -24.22 -19.18
N LEU A 241 -0.90 -23.90 -18.02
CA LEU A 241 -1.84 -24.79 -17.32
C LEU A 241 -3.27 -24.74 -17.87
N VAL A 242 -3.54 -23.80 -18.78
CA VAL A 242 -4.84 -23.62 -19.42
C VAL A 242 -4.63 -23.64 -20.93
N SER A 243 -5.27 -24.58 -21.61
CA SER A 243 -5.14 -24.77 -23.07
C SER A 243 -5.79 -23.64 -23.88
N GLU A 244 -6.95 -23.17 -23.42
CA GLU A 244 -7.75 -22.16 -24.12
C GLU A 244 -7.99 -20.96 -23.22
N TRP A 245 -7.37 -19.84 -23.60
CA TRP A 245 -7.49 -18.57 -22.91
C TRP A 245 -8.48 -17.66 -23.62
N THR A 246 -9.52 -17.28 -22.91
CA THR A 246 -10.39 -16.14 -23.28
C THR A 246 -10.73 -15.38 -22.01
N ILE A 247 -10.86 -14.06 -22.10
CA ILE A 247 -11.23 -13.26 -20.93
C ILE A 247 -12.66 -13.60 -20.46
N SER A 248 -13.60 -13.78 -21.39
CA SER A 248 -15.00 -14.08 -21.07
C SER A 248 -15.16 -15.41 -20.33
N ASP A 249 -14.53 -16.48 -20.81
CA ASP A 249 -14.62 -17.78 -20.14
C ASP A 249 -13.89 -17.79 -18.81
N THR A 250 -12.74 -17.11 -18.73
CA THR A 250 -11.97 -16.97 -17.48
C THR A 250 -12.79 -16.21 -16.44
N PHE A 251 -13.37 -15.08 -16.82
CA PHE A 251 -14.23 -14.27 -15.96
C PHE A 251 -15.41 -15.10 -15.45
N LYS A 252 -16.17 -15.73 -16.34
CA LYS A 252 -17.32 -16.58 -15.98
C LYS A 252 -16.91 -17.69 -15.00
N LYS A 253 -15.81 -18.40 -15.26
CA LYS A 253 -15.37 -19.53 -14.41
C LYS A 253 -14.87 -19.07 -13.04
N VAL A 254 -14.09 -18.01 -12.99
CA VAL A 254 -13.53 -17.48 -11.73
C VAL A 254 -14.65 -16.89 -10.87
N PHE A 255 -15.48 -16.02 -11.43
CA PHE A 255 -16.55 -15.32 -10.71
C PHE A 255 -17.81 -16.16 -10.47
N ALA A 256 -17.91 -17.36 -11.04
CA ALA A 256 -18.88 -18.37 -10.59
C ALA A 256 -18.60 -18.86 -9.17
N THR A 257 -17.41 -18.59 -8.62
CA THR A 257 -17.03 -18.99 -7.26
C THR A 257 -17.30 -17.87 -6.26
N ARG A 258 -17.93 -18.21 -5.13
CA ARG A 258 -18.25 -17.24 -4.08
C ARG A 258 -17.00 -16.58 -3.50
N SER A 259 -15.91 -17.32 -3.32
CA SER A 259 -14.67 -16.75 -2.77
C SER A 259 -14.03 -15.70 -3.67
N ALA A 260 -14.04 -15.91 -5.00
CA ALA A 260 -13.58 -14.88 -5.93
C ALA A 260 -14.46 -13.63 -5.88
N ALA A 261 -15.79 -13.80 -5.96
CA ALA A 261 -16.72 -12.68 -5.92
C ALA A 261 -16.58 -11.87 -4.63
N VAL A 262 -16.55 -12.53 -3.46
CA VAL A 262 -16.39 -11.87 -2.16
C VAL A 262 -15.06 -11.14 -2.07
N LEU A 263 -13.95 -11.79 -2.44
CA LEU A 263 -12.63 -11.16 -2.34
C LEU A 263 -12.51 -9.95 -3.26
N THR A 264 -13.03 -10.03 -4.50
CA THR A 264 -13.06 -8.90 -5.44
C THR A 264 -13.98 -7.78 -4.96
N VAL A 265 -15.16 -8.09 -4.42
CA VAL A 265 -16.07 -7.06 -3.87
C VAL A 265 -15.42 -6.35 -2.68
N ILE A 266 -14.77 -7.08 -1.76
CA ILE A 266 -14.03 -6.48 -0.64
C ILE A 266 -12.91 -5.59 -1.19
N PHE A 267 -12.11 -6.10 -2.13
CA PHE A 267 -11.03 -5.33 -2.77
C PHE A 267 -11.54 -4.02 -3.37
N LEU A 268 -12.57 -4.08 -4.22
CA LEU A 268 -13.15 -2.91 -4.87
C LEU A 268 -13.75 -1.94 -3.86
N SER A 269 -14.45 -2.45 -2.84
CA SER A 269 -15.03 -1.61 -1.78
C SER A 269 -13.97 -0.83 -1.03
N LEU A 270 -12.78 -1.40 -0.80
CA LEU A 270 -11.66 -0.71 -0.17
C LEU A 270 -11.06 0.39 -1.05
N GLN A 271 -11.31 0.39 -2.36
CA GLN A 271 -10.84 1.46 -3.25
C GLN A 271 -11.75 2.69 -3.24
N LEU A 272 -13.00 2.54 -2.79
CA LEU A 272 -14.02 3.58 -2.90
C LEU A 272 -13.93 4.75 -1.91
N PRO A 273 -13.49 4.59 -0.64
CA PRO A 273 -13.55 5.66 0.36
C PRO A 273 -12.93 6.98 -0.08
N GLN A 274 -11.82 6.92 -0.84
CA GLN A 274 -11.14 8.12 -1.36
C GLN A 274 -12.02 8.99 -2.29
N TYR A 275 -13.05 8.42 -2.90
CA TYR A 275 -13.96 9.12 -3.82
C TYR A 275 -15.20 9.68 -3.14
N TYR A 276 -15.57 9.12 -1.99
CA TYR A 276 -16.73 9.56 -1.21
C TYR A 276 -16.37 10.58 -0.13
N LEU A 277 -15.12 10.60 0.31
CA LEU A 277 -14.62 11.59 1.25
C LEU A 277 -14.24 12.88 0.50
N PRO A 278 -14.70 14.05 0.96
CA PRO A 278 -14.49 15.31 0.26
C PRO A 278 -13.06 15.82 0.41
N GLY A 279 -12.58 16.52 -0.61
CA GLY A 279 -11.23 17.09 -0.66
C GLY A 279 -10.28 16.25 -1.52
N ASP A 280 -9.09 16.77 -1.78
CA ASP A 280 -8.08 16.04 -2.52
C ASP A 280 -7.46 14.95 -1.64
N ALA A 281 -7.67 13.67 -1.99
CA ALA A 281 -7.16 12.51 -1.25
C ALA A 281 -5.62 12.48 -1.15
N ALA A 282 -4.91 13.11 -2.09
CA ALA A 282 -3.45 13.23 -2.04
C ALA A 282 -3.00 14.12 -0.87
N LEU A 283 -3.76 15.20 -0.60
CA LEU A 283 -3.50 16.14 0.49
C LEU A 283 -4.07 15.64 1.81
N THR A 284 -5.38 15.37 1.84
CA THR A 284 -6.12 15.03 3.06
C THR A 284 -5.74 13.66 3.63
N GLY A 285 -5.32 12.73 2.77
CA GLY A 285 -5.06 11.33 3.12
C GLY A 285 -6.29 10.52 3.55
N GLU A 286 -7.47 11.13 3.52
CA GLU A 286 -8.73 10.49 3.92
C GLU A 286 -9.14 9.42 2.91
N GLY A 287 -9.48 8.22 3.40
CA GLY A 287 -9.87 7.07 2.55
C GLY A 287 -8.74 6.43 1.74
N ARG A 288 -7.67 7.18 1.44
CA ARG A 288 -6.46 6.73 0.74
C ARG A 288 -5.80 5.52 1.39
N MET A 289 -5.88 5.37 2.71
CA MET A 289 -5.22 4.27 3.44
C MET A 289 -5.67 2.87 2.99
N TYR A 290 -6.89 2.76 2.45
CA TYR A 290 -7.49 1.49 2.00
C TYR A 290 -7.24 1.19 0.53
N ALA A 291 -6.93 2.23 -0.24
CA ALA A 291 -6.82 2.15 -1.68
C ALA A 291 -5.40 1.85 -2.16
N LEU A 292 -5.29 1.23 -3.34
CA LEU A 292 -4.06 0.86 -4.03
C LEU A 292 -3.42 2.07 -4.75
N ILE A 293 -3.34 3.21 -4.07
CA ILE A 293 -2.82 4.46 -4.64
C ILE A 293 -1.30 4.54 -4.44
N MET A 294 -0.53 4.11 -5.43
CA MET A 294 0.93 4.07 -5.32
C MET A 294 1.60 5.45 -5.45
N TYR A 295 0.99 6.34 -6.23
CA TYR A 295 1.50 7.67 -6.51
C TYR A 295 0.40 8.69 -6.31
N ASP A 296 0.58 9.50 -5.27
CA ASP A 296 -0.01 10.82 -5.18
C ASP A 296 1.02 11.82 -5.69
N GLY A 297 0.56 12.95 -6.24
CA GLY A 297 1.47 14.07 -6.52
C GLY A 297 2.32 14.37 -5.29
N ARG A 298 3.63 14.63 -5.44
CA ARG A 298 4.50 14.86 -4.27
C ARG A 298 4.00 16.08 -3.51
N VAL A 299 3.36 15.82 -2.38
CA VAL A 299 2.97 16.81 -1.39
C VAL A 299 4.18 17.11 -0.53
N GLN A 300 4.43 18.38 -0.27
CA GLN A 300 5.35 18.83 0.76
C GLN A 300 4.54 19.30 1.95
N CYS A 301 5.07 19.11 3.16
CA CYS A 301 4.45 19.51 4.40
C CYS A 301 5.49 19.89 5.45
N GLU A 302 5.13 20.83 6.32
CA GLU A 302 5.97 21.29 7.44
C GLU A 302 5.19 21.17 8.77
N PRO A 303 4.81 19.95 9.17
CA PRO A 303 4.00 19.70 10.34
C PRO A 303 4.73 20.14 11.61
N HIS A 304 4.03 20.83 12.50
CA HIS A 304 4.59 21.29 13.77
C HIS A 304 3.50 21.47 14.84
N VAL A 305 3.92 21.45 16.10
CA VAL A 305 3.10 21.86 17.23
C VAL A 305 3.62 23.19 17.77
N THR A 306 2.74 24.17 17.91
CA THR A 306 3.05 25.44 18.57
C THR A 306 2.60 25.37 20.03
N LEU A 307 3.55 25.52 20.95
CA LEU A 307 3.32 25.55 22.38
C LEU A 307 3.29 27.00 22.86
N TRP A 308 2.17 27.40 23.45
CA TRP A 308 1.99 28.73 24.01
C TRP A 308 2.24 28.67 25.51
N LYS A 309 3.16 29.50 26.00
CA LYS A 309 3.56 29.52 27.41
C LYS A 309 2.91 30.66 28.18
N LYS A 310 2.90 30.55 29.51
CA LYS A 310 2.34 31.56 30.43
C LYS A 310 2.99 32.94 30.32
N ASP A 311 4.27 32.98 29.95
CA ASP A 311 5.05 34.20 29.73
C ASP A 311 4.78 34.84 28.35
N GLN A 312 3.76 34.38 27.62
CA GLN A 312 3.41 34.78 26.26
C GLN A 312 4.44 34.39 25.18
N SER A 313 5.50 33.66 25.55
CA SER A 313 6.41 33.10 24.57
C SER A 313 5.75 31.91 23.85
N LYS A 314 6.23 31.65 22.63
CA LYS A 314 5.83 30.49 21.84
C LYS A 314 7.04 29.67 21.45
N GLU A 315 6.87 28.36 21.48
CA GLU A 315 7.86 27.39 21.04
C GLU A 315 7.26 26.54 19.92
N THR A 316 8.03 26.28 18.87
CA THR A 316 7.57 25.45 17.75
C THR A 316 8.35 24.14 17.73
N VAL A 317 7.63 23.04 17.87
CA VAL A 317 8.20 21.69 17.87
C VAL A 317 7.90 21.05 16.50
N PRO A 318 8.91 20.83 15.65
CA PRO A 318 8.71 20.19 14.35
C PRO A 318 8.31 18.72 14.52
N LEU A 319 7.36 18.26 13.70
CA LEU A 319 6.87 16.89 13.65
C LEU A 319 7.36 16.17 12.38
N THR A 320 8.60 16.38 11.95
CA THR A 320 9.14 15.78 10.71
C THR A 320 10.18 14.69 11.00
N PRO A 321 9.76 13.50 11.43
CA PRO A 321 10.72 12.44 11.66
C PRO A 321 11.34 11.93 10.36
N PRO A 322 12.65 11.59 10.36
CA PRO A 322 13.39 11.21 9.15
C PRO A 322 12.94 9.86 8.55
N TRP A 323 12.15 9.07 9.28
CA TRP A 323 11.71 7.73 8.85
C TRP A 323 10.35 7.71 8.14
N LEU A 324 9.67 8.84 7.96
CA LEU A 324 8.44 8.88 7.16
C LEU A 324 8.77 8.69 5.67
N MET A 325 7.97 7.91 4.95
CA MET A 325 8.10 7.83 3.48
C MET A 325 6.98 8.61 2.82
N THR A 326 7.20 8.93 1.55
CA THR A 326 6.36 9.76 0.69
C THR A 326 4.86 9.64 0.94
N ARG A 327 4.30 8.42 1.05
CA ARG A 327 2.85 8.23 1.27
C ARG A 327 2.35 8.71 2.64
N THR A 328 3.09 8.41 3.70
CA THR A 328 2.70 8.78 5.09
C THR A 328 3.36 10.07 5.55
N ALA A 329 4.22 10.66 4.70
CA ALA A 329 5.01 11.84 5.04
C ALA A 329 4.20 13.10 5.17
N CYS A 330 2.97 13.17 4.65
CA CYS A 330 2.08 14.32 4.84
C CYS A 330 0.69 13.89 5.30
N ASP A 331 0.56 12.71 5.90
CA ASP A 331 -0.72 12.14 6.31
C ASP A 331 -1.16 12.75 7.66
N PRO A 332 -2.31 13.46 7.72
CA PRO A 332 -2.81 14.07 8.96
C PRO A 332 -3.02 13.08 10.11
N LEU A 333 -3.36 11.81 9.81
CA LEU A 333 -3.52 10.78 10.85
C LEU A 333 -2.21 10.56 11.61
N VAL A 334 -1.07 10.59 10.91
CA VAL A 334 0.25 10.42 11.51
C VAL A 334 0.50 11.56 12.49
N TYR A 335 0.27 12.80 12.08
CA TYR A 335 0.55 13.98 12.92
C TYR A 335 -0.41 14.14 14.08
N MET A 336 -1.67 13.75 13.91
CA MET A 336 -2.61 13.60 15.01
C MET A 336 -2.03 12.67 16.09
N ARG A 337 -1.59 11.46 15.72
CA ARG A 337 -1.00 10.49 16.66
C ARG A 337 0.32 10.96 17.29
N LEU A 338 1.20 11.58 16.51
CA LEU A 338 2.45 12.14 17.06
C LEU A 338 2.17 13.27 18.06
N SER A 339 1.14 14.09 17.82
CA SER A 339 0.76 15.19 18.71
C SER A 339 0.13 14.72 20.02
N GLU A 340 -0.58 13.59 20.01
CA GLU A 340 -1.11 12.95 21.24
C GLU A 340 0.03 12.63 22.23
N HIS A 341 1.19 12.19 21.74
CA HIS A 341 2.37 11.96 22.58
C HIS A 341 2.93 13.27 23.16
N ILE A 342 2.94 14.37 22.39
CA ILE A 342 3.34 15.68 22.92
C ILE A 342 2.43 16.09 24.07
N CYS A 343 1.12 15.85 23.94
CA CYS A 343 0.16 16.16 24.99
C CYS A 343 0.41 15.42 26.32
N GLN A 344 1.01 14.23 26.29
CA GLN A 344 1.35 13.50 27.52
C GLN A 344 2.45 14.19 28.35
N TRP A 345 3.32 14.97 27.71
CA TRP A 345 4.33 15.79 28.39
C TRP A 345 3.77 17.18 28.72
N VAL A 346 3.08 17.83 27.78
CA VAL A 346 2.49 19.16 27.98
C VAL A 346 1.54 19.19 29.18
N THR A 347 0.75 18.13 29.37
CA THR A 347 -0.17 18.03 30.53
C THR A 347 0.55 17.98 31.89
N LYS A 348 1.85 17.68 31.92
CA LYS A 348 2.69 17.66 33.12
C LYS A 348 3.49 18.96 33.29
N ASP A 349 3.58 19.79 32.25
CA ASP A 349 4.32 21.05 32.29
C ASP A 349 3.36 22.23 32.54
N PRO A 350 3.31 22.79 33.76
CA PRO A 350 2.42 23.89 34.07
C PRO A 350 2.79 25.20 33.38
N ALA A 351 3.95 25.31 32.72
CA ALA A 351 4.35 26.50 31.97
C ALA A 351 3.61 26.62 30.62
N VAL A 352 3.15 25.49 30.07
CA VAL A 352 2.44 25.44 28.78
C VAL A 352 0.93 25.61 28.99
N LEU A 353 0.34 26.60 28.32
CA LEU A 353 -1.09 26.91 28.38
C LEU A 353 -1.90 26.16 27.31
N GLN A 354 -1.33 26.04 26.12
CA GLN A 354 -2.01 25.57 24.92
C GLN A 354 -0.99 24.97 23.96
N ALA A 355 -1.43 23.92 23.26
CA ALA A 355 -0.68 23.30 22.17
C ALA A 355 -1.55 23.27 20.93
N ASP A 356 -1.05 23.81 19.82
CA ASP A 356 -1.77 23.89 18.54
C ASP A 356 -1.07 23.04 17.49
N LEU A 357 -1.82 22.20 16.78
CA LEU A 357 -1.30 21.41 15.67
C LEU A 357 -1.53 22.13 14.36
N THR A 358 -0.43 22.38 13.64
CA THR A 358 -0.46 22.96 12.29
C THR A 358 0.22 22.02 11.31
N VAL A 359 -0.47 21.68 10.23
CA VAL A 359 0.08 20.91 9.12
C VAL A 359 -0.12 21.73 7.84
N PRO A 360 0.81 22.62 7.50
CA PRO A 360 0.80 23.29 6.21
C PRO A 360 1.21 22.29 5.13
N VAL A 361 0.56 22.33 3.97
CA VAL A 361 0.84 21.48 2.82
C VAL A 361 0.88 22.28 1.53
N ARG A 362 1.56 21.75 0.52
CA ARG A 362 1.52 22.25 -0.86
C ARG A 362 1.90 21.15 -1.84
N TYR A 363 1.53 21.30 -3.10
CA TYR A 363 2.14 20.47 -4.13
C TYR A 363 3.57 20.91 -4.42
N GLN A 364 4.43 19.96 -4.75
CA GLN A 364 5.76 20.26 -5.26
C GLN A 364 5.63 21.13 -6.53
N GLY A 365 6.28 22.29 -6.53
CA GLY A 365 6.22 23.28 -7.61
C GLY A 365 5.26 24.45 -7.34
N GLU A 366 4.33 24.32 -6.40
CA GLU A 366 3.53 25.44 -5.91
C GLU A 366 4.34 26.25 -4.89
N THR A 367 4.19 27.58 -4.90
CA THR A 367 4.88 28.48 -3.98
C THR A 367 4.11 28.69 -2.68
N GLN A 368 2.78 28.59 -2.73
CA GLN A 368 1.90 28.88 -1.60
C GLN A 368 1.67 27.63 -0.74
N TRP A 369 1.81 27.81 0.57
CA TRP A 369 1.42 26.83 1.58
C TRP A 369 -0.06 26.99 1.93
N GLN A 370 -0.75 25.86 2.07
CA GLN A 370 -2.15 25.79 2.46
C GLN A 370 -2.29 25.11 3.84
N PRO A 371 -3.14 25.61 4.75
CA PRO A 371 -3.27 25.06 6.09
C PRO A 371 -4.17 23.80 6.10
N LEU A 372 -3.58 22.60 5.90
CA LEU A 372 -4.36 21.36 5.90
C LEU A 372 -4.95 21.04 7.27
N VAL A 373 -4.17 21.28 8.33
CA VAL A 373 -4.64 21.17 9.71
C VAL A 373 -4.28 22.46 10.43
N SER A 374 -5.23 23.00 11.17
CA SER A 374 -5.07 24.15 12.07
C SER A 374 -5.95 23.95 13.29
N ALA A 375 -5.53 23.01 14.15
CA ALA A 375 -6.29 22.61 15.33
C ALA A 375 -5.72 23.28 16.59
N THR A 376 -6.59 23.94 17.35
CA THR A 376 -6.20 24.68 18.55
C THR A 376 -6.41 23.87 19.83
N ASP A 377 -5.48 23.98 20.78
CA ASP A 377 -5.56 23.37 22.12
C ASP A 377 -5.82 21.86 22.07
N ILE A 378 -5.08 21.15 21.22
CA ILE A 378 -5.26 19.72 20.92
C ILE A 378 -5.13 18.81 22.16
N CYS A 379 -4.48 19.29 23.23
CA CYS A 379 -4.34 18.54 24.47
C CYS A 379 -5.58 18.64 25.37
N LYS A 380 -6.40 19.70 25.23
CA LYS A 380 -7.70 19.80 25.91
C LYS A 380 -8.86 19.40 25.01
N LYS A 381 -8.69 19.51 23.68
CA LYS A 381 -9.66 19.16 22.64
C LYS A 381 -9.07 18.05 21.76
N PRO A 382 -9.06 16.79 22.23
CA PRO A 382 -8.47 15.69 21.48
C PRO A 382 -9.17 15.53 20.13
N LEU A 383 -8.36 15.34 19.09
CA LEU A 383 -8.85 15.11 17.74
C LEU A 383 -9.28 13.64 17.59
N THR A 384 -10.38 13.41 16.88
CA THR A 384 -10.85 12.06 16.54
C THR A 384 -10.71 11.83 15.05
N TYR A 385 -10.18 10.67 14.65
CA TYR A 385 -10.10 10.28 13.25
C TYR A 385 -11.20 9.27 12.89
N SER A 386 -12.01 9.59 11.89
CA SER A 386 -12.96 8.68 11.28
C SER A 386 -12.41 8.12 9.97
N SER A 387 -12.45 6.79 9.84
CA SER A 387 -12.02 6.08 8.62
C SER A 387 -12.97 6.24 7.44
N PHE A 388 -14.25 6.46 7.70
CA PHE A 388 -15.32 6.38 6.70
C PHE A 388 -16.18 7.64 6.63
N PHE A 389 -15.92 8.63 7.49
CA PHE A 389 -16.61 9.91 7.51
C PHE A 389 -15.60 11.05 7.46
N PRO A 390 -15.98 12.22 6.91
CA PRO A 390 -15.07 13.36 6.82
C PRO A 390 -14.62 13.84 8.20
N ASN A 391 -13.34 14.14 8.35
CA ASN A 391 -12.77 14.68 9.58
C ASN A 391 -12.84 16.22 9.55
N SER A 392 -13.57 16.81 10.50
CA SER A 392 -13.85 18.26 10.51
C SER A 392 -12.63 19.15 10.73
N TRP A 393 -11.53 18.58 11.25
CA TRP A 393 -10.27 19.27 11.53
C TRP A 393 -9.27 19.18 10.38
N ILE A 394 -9.62 18.48 9.28
CA ILE A 394 -8.84 18.43 8.05
C ILE A 394 -9.50 19.38 7.04
N ALA A 395 -8.75 20.35 6.54
CA ALA A 395 -9.22 21.28 5.53
C ALA A 395 -9.51 20.55 4.21
N LYS A 396 -10.66 20.86 3.62
CA LYS A 396 -11.12 20.28 2.37
C LYS A 396 -10.68 21.18 1.22
N PHE A 397 -9.48 20.94 0.71
CA PHE A 397 -9.05 21.59 -0.52
C PHE A 397 -9.72 20.88 -1.69
N GLN A 398 -10.61 21.58 -2.37
CA GLN A 398 -10.97 21.23 -3.75
C GLN A 398 -10.02 22.01 -4.63
N LYS A 399 -9.28 21.30 -5.49
CA LYS A 399 -8.61 21.99 -6.58
C LYS A 399 -9.72 22.46 -7.52
N ASP A 400 -10.13 23.71 -7.40
CA ASP A 400 -11.01 24.35 -8.37
C ASP A 400 -10.29 24.30 -9.71
N PHE A 401 -10.66 23.33 -10.54
CA PHE A 401 -10.27 23.35 -11.94
C PHE A 401 -11.12 24.43 -12.61
N GLN A 402 -10.67 25.68 -12.49
CA GLN A 402 -10.83 26.56 -13.64
C GLN A 402 -10.03 25.90 -14.76
N ILE A 403 -10.72 25.14 -15.59
CA ILE A 403 -10.30 24.90 -16.96
C ILE A 403 -10.30 26.30 -17.58
N ASN A 404 -9.22 27.04 -17.38
CA ASN A 404 -8.86 28.16 -18.24
C ASN A 404 -8.55 27.52 -19.58
N GLY A 405 -9.62 27.22 -20.32
CA GLY A 405 -9.58 27.03 -21.75
C GLY A 405 -8.95 28.28 -22.31
N SER A 406 -7.68 28.15 -22.66
CA SER A 406 -7.02 29.01 -23.62
C SER A 406 -7.94 29.20 -24.82
N LYS A 407 -8.11 30.47 -25.19
CA LYS A 407 -8.65 30.92 -26.47
C LYS A 407 -8.01 30.21 -27.65
#